data_AF-A0A402ARG2-F1
#
_entry.id   AF-A0A402ARG2-F1
#
_cell.length_a   1.000
_cell.length_b   1.000
_cell.length_c   1.000
_cell.angle_alpha   90.00
_cell.angle_beta   90.00
_cell.angle_gamma   90.00
#
_symmetry.space_group_name_H-M   'P 1'
#
loop_
_entity.id
_entity.type
_entity.pdbx_description
1 polymer ?
#
loop_
_entity_poly.entity_id
_entity_poly.type
_entity_poly.pdbx_seq_one_letter_code
_entity_poly.pdbx_strand_id
1 'polypeptide(L)'
;MKMLEELKTAIQKNLHHLEEVEQNPWLQLAMREKYMLTEKDIGRLCYEAEETLSVADLEQLKGALAMDERRWRFYKAKFLYAPPEKD
;
A
#
# COMPACT_ATOMS: atom_id res chain seq x y z
N MET A 1 -17.87 3.93 0.74
CA MET A 1 -17.17 4.16 -0.53
C MET A 1 -16.15 5.25 -0.26
N LYS A 2 -14.85 4.96 -0.31
CA LYS A 2 -13.81 5.98 -0.11
C LYS A 2 -13.64 6.79 -1.39
N MET A 3 -13.45 8.10 -1.25
CA MET A 3 -13.19 8.97 -2.39
C MET A 3 -11.73 8.87 -2.84
N LEU A 4 -11.44 9.24 -4.10
CA LEU A 4 -10.10 9.26 -4.69
C LEU A 4 -9.04 9.90 -3.76
N GLU A 5 -9.34 11.07 -3.20
CA GLU A 5 -8.43 11.80 -2.31
C GLU A 5 -8.20 11.10 -0.95
N GLU A 6 -9.21 10.39 -0.45
CA GLU A 6 -9.07 9.62 0.80
C GLU A 6 -8.17 8.41 0.60
N LEU A 7 -8.35 7.70 -0.52
CA LEU A 7 -7.49 6.58 -0.92
C LEU A 7 -6.06 7.05 -1.14
N LYS A 8 -5.88 8.16 -1.88
CA LYS A 8 -4.57 8.78 -2.09
C LYS A 8 -3.88 9.12 -0.78
N THR A 9 -4.57 9.84 0.10
CA THR A 9 -4.00 10.26 1.40
C THR A 9 -3.61 9.06 2.26
N ALA A 10 -4.47 8.04 2.31
CA ALA A 10 -4.20 6.83 3.08
C ALA A 10 -3.01 6.03 2.54
N ILE A 11 -2.93 5.84 1.22
CA ILE A 11 -1.82 5.11 0.59
C ILE A 11 -0.51 5.90 0.75
N GLN A 12 -0.53 7.21 0.50
CA GLN A 12 0.64 8.06 0.60
C GLN A 12 1.23 8.09 2.01
N LYS A 13 0.38 8.14 3.04
CA LYS A 13 0.81 8.07 4.44
C LYS A 13 1.55 6.76 4.74
N ASN A 14 1.02 5.64 4.26
CA ASN A 14 1.63 4.32 4.49
C ASN A 14 2.93 4.15 3.69
N LEU A 15 2.99 4.65 2.45
CA LEU A 15 4.23 4.65 1.65
C LEU A 15 5.34 5.45 2.32
N HIS A 16 5.03 6.64 2.85
CA HIS A 16 5.99 7.45 3.59
C HIS A 16 6.50 6.70 4.83
N HIS A 17 5.62 6.02 5.56
CA HIS A 17 6.03 5.22 6.71
C HIS A 17 6.99 4.08 6.33
N LEU A 18 6.74 3.39 5.21
CA LEU A 18 7.65 2.35 4.72
C LEU A 18 9.01 2.95 4.35
N GLU A 19 9.02 4.09 3.66
CA GLU A 19 10.26 4.77 3.24
C GLU A 19 11.11 5.21 4.44
N GLU A 20 10.49 5.76 5.49
CA GLU A 20 11.18 6.10 6.74
C GLU A 20 11.84 4.89 7.39
N VAL A 21 11.15 3.73 7.38
CA VAL A 21 11.68 2.48 7.94
C VAL A 21 12.77 1.90 7.05
N GLU A 22 12.61 1.93 5.73
CA GLU A 22 13.62 1.44 4.77
C GLU A 22 14.95 2.19 4.89
N GLN A 23 14.91 3.50 5.13
CA GLN A 23 16.09 4.34 5.28
C GLN A 23 16.86 4.10 6.60
N ASN A 24 16.29 3.35 7.56
CA ASN A 24 16.91 3.09 8.85
C ASN A 24 17.01 1.58 9.15
N PRO A 25 18.20 0.96 8.99
CA PRO A 25 18.40 -0.47 9.21
C PRO A 25 18.03 -0.96 10.63
N TRP A 26 18.16 -0.11 11.64
CA TRP A 26 17.77 -0.44 13.02
C TRP A 26 16.24 -0.48 13.18
N LEU A 27 15.53 0.45 12.53
CA LEU A 27 14.06 0.44 12.52
C LEU A 27 13.52 -0.74 11.71
N GLN A 28 14.15 -1.14 10.61
CA GLN A 28 13.75 -2.34 9.89
C GLN A 28 13.74 -3.59 10.76
N LEU A 29 14.77 -3.78 11.59
CA LEU A 29 14.87 -4.94 12.46
C LEU A 29 13.82 -4.88 13.59
N ALA A 30 13.67 -3.71 14.21
CA ALA A 30 12.77 -3.51 15.35
C ALA A 30 11.29 -3.44 14.94
N MET A 31 10.98 -3.05 13.70
CA MET A 31 9.61 -2.79 13.22
C MET A 31 9.20 -3.74 12.10
N ARG A 32 9.89 -4.87 11.92
CA ARG A 32 9.65 -5.81 10.81
C ARG A 32 8.18 -6.24 10.68
N GLU A 33 7.51 -6.54 11.79
CA GLU A 33 6.09 -6.91 11.79
C GLU A 33 5.20 -5.74 11.36
N LYS A 34 5.43 -4.55 11.91
CA LYS A 34 4.70 -3.33 11.54
C LYS A 34 4.93 -2.96 10.07
N TYR A 35 6.14 -3.17 9.55
CA TYR A 35 6.48 -2.99 8.15
C TYR A 35 5.63 -3.91 7.26
N MET A 36 5.57 -5.21 7.58
CA MET A 36 4.74 -6.17 6.85
C MET A 36 3.24 -5.84 6.91
N LEU A 37 2.75 -5.43 8.09
CA LEU A 37 1.36 -4.96 8.25
C LEU A 37 1.07 -3.73 7.39
N THR A 38 2.01 -2.79 7.32
CA THR A 38 1.89 -1.59 6.49
C THR A 38 1.89 -1.94 5.00
N GLU A 39 2.74 -2.87 4.54
CA GLU A 39 2.68 -3.38 3.17
C GLU A 39 1.31 -4.01 2.85
N LYS A 40 0.76 -4.80 3.79
CA LYS A 40 -0.56 -5.44 3.66
C LYS A 40 -1.68 -4.40 3.62
N ASP A 41 -1.60 -3.35 4.44
CA ASP A 41 -2.57 -2.24 4.45
C ASP A 41 -2.56 -1.46 3.14
N ILE A 42 -1.39 -1.19 2.56
CA ILE A 42 -1.28 -0.60 1.22
C ILE A 42 -1.94 -1.53 0.20
N GLY A 43 -1.66 -2.83 0.27
CA GLY A 43 -2.27 -3.82 -0.61
C GLY A 43 -3.81 -3.84 -0.55
N ARG A 44 -4.38 -3.74 0.65
CA ARG A 44 -5.84 -3.62 0.85
C ARG A 44 -6.38 -2.34 0.19
N LEU A 45 -5.69 -1.21 0.35
CA LEU A 45 -6.10 0.06 -0.26
C LEU A 45 -5.99 0.03 -1.78
N CYS A 46 -4.97 -0.63 -2.34
CA CYS A 46 -4.87 -0.87 -3.78
C CYS A 46 -6.03 -1.73 -4.30
N TYR A 47 -6.38 -2.79 -3.58
CA TYR A 47 -7.55 -3.62 -3.91
C TYR A 47 -8.85 -2.81 -3.86
N GLU A 48 -9.08 -2.05 -2.78
CA GLU A 48 -10.26 -1.19 -2.62
C GLU A 48 -10.35 -0.14 -3.73
N ALA A 49 -9.22 0.46 -4.13
CA ALA A 49 -9.18 1.42 -5.22
C ALA A 49 -9.61 0.81 -6.56
N GLU A 50 -9.18 -0.41 -6.88
CA GLU A 50 -9.60 -1.10 -8.11
C GLU A 50 -11.09 -1.45 -8.13
N GLU A 51 -11.67 -1.79 -6.97
CA GLU A 51 -13.10 -2.14 -6.87
C GLU A 51 -14.03 -0.92 -6.89
N THR A 52 -13.51 0.28 -6.55
CA THR A 52 -14.33 1.48 -6.31
C THR A 52 -14.13 2.59 -7.33
N LEU A 53 -12.93 2.71 -7.91
CA LEU A 53 -12.59 3.80 -8.83
C LEU A 53 -12.81 3.38 -10.28
N SER A 54 -13.11 4.36 -11.13
CA SER A 54 -13.05 4.15 -12.57
C SER A 54 -11.60 3.92 -13.02
N VAL A 55 -11.40 3.36 -14.21
CA VAL A 55 -10.05 3.16 -14.78
C VAL A 55 -9.27 4.48 -14.85
N ALA A 56 -9.93 5.58 -15.22
CA ALA A 56 -9.31 6.90 -15.31
C ALA A 56 -8.89 7.44 -13.92
N ASP A 57 -9.76 7.30 -12.91
CA ASP A 57 -9.45 7.73 -11.55
C ASP A 57 -8.34 6.87 -10.93
N LEU A 58 -8.29 5.58 -11.26
CA LEU A 58 -7.25 4.66 -10.84
C LEU A 58 -5.89 5.00 -11.47
N GLU A 59 -5.86 5.35 -12.75
CA GLU A 59 -4.65 5.83 -13.43
C GLU A 59 -4.18 7.16 -12.82
N GLN A 60 -5.10 8.09 -12.56
CA GLN A 60 -4.80 9.34 -11.86
C GLN A 60 -4.23 9.09 -10.47
N LEU A 61 -4.81 8.16 -9.70
CA LEU A 61 -4.34 7.78 -8.37
C LEU A 61 -2.90 7.23 -8.42
N LYS A 62 -2.64 6.27 -9.31
CA LYS A 62 -1.31 5.67 -9.51
C LYS A 62 -0.28 6.73 -9.88
N GLY A 63 -0.62 7.63 -10.80
CA GLY A 63 0.22 8.75 -11.18
C GLY A 63 0.53 9.68 -10.01
N ALA A 64 -0.49 10.05 -9.22
CA ALA A 64 -0.31 10.93 -8.06
C ALA A 64 0.52 10.30 -6.93
N LEU A 65 0.52 8.97 -6.82
CA LEU A 65 1.33 8.21 -5.86
C LEU A 65 2.72 7.85 -6.39
N ALA A 66 3.06 8.26 -7.62
CA ALA A 66 4.26 7.83 -8.33
C ALA A 66 4.46 6.29 -8.32
N MET A 67 3.34 5.55 -8.39
CA MET A 67 3.33 4.10 -8.41
C MET A 67 3.15 3.61 -9.84
N ASP A 68 4.12 2.84 -10.32
CA ASP A 68 3.94 2.07 -11.54
C ASP A 68 3.09 0.81 -11.30
N GLU A 69 2.68 0.17 -12.39
CA GLU A 69 1.86 -1.05 -12.35
C GLU A 69 2.55 -2.21 -11.60
N ARG A 70 3.89 -2.26 -11.64
CA ARG A 70 4.67 -3.31 -10.97
C ARG A 70 4.59 -3.14 -9.45
N ARG A 71 4.84 -1.93 -8.95
CA ARG A 71 4.78 -1.60 -7.52
C ARG A 71 3.35 -1.72 -6.99
N TRP A 72 2.36 -1.35 -7.81
CA TRP A 72 0.95 -1.56 -7.51
C TRP A 72 0.61 -3.04 -7.30
N ARG A 73 0.97 -3.91 -8.26
CA ARG A 73 0.76 -5.36 -8.15
C ARG A 73 1.51 -5.98 -6.98
N PHE A 74 2.72 -5.49 -6.68
CA PHE A 74 3.50 -5.95 -5.54
C PHE A 74 2.73 -5.77 -4.23
N TYR A 75 2.27 -4.55 -3.91
CA TYR A 75 1.53 -4.33 -2.67
C TYR A 75 0.19 -5.08 -2.66
N LYS A 76 -0.55 -5.08 -3.77
CA LYS A 76 -1.79 -5.86 -3.87
C LYS A 76 -1.55 -7.35 -3.59
N ALA A 77 -0.44 -7.92 -4.07
CA ALA A 77 -0.06 -9.29 -3.79
C ALA A 77 0.25 -9.54 -2.30
N LYS A 78 0.83 -8.56 -1.59
CA LYS A 78 1.04 -8.64 -0.13
C LYS A 78 -0.26 -8.78 0.64
N PHE A 79 -1.35 -8.19 0.15
CA PHE A 79 -2.67 -8.36 0.72
C PHE A 79 -3.32 -9.70 0.35
N LEU A 80 -3.27 -10.09 -0.92
CA LEU A 80 -3.96 -11.28 -1.44
C LEU A 80 -3.28 -12.61 -1.09
N TYR A 81 -1.96 -12.62 -0.91
CA TYR A 81 -1.16 -13.83 -0.70
C TYR A 81 -0.41 -13.81 0.64
N ALA A 82 -0.80 -12.95 1.58
CA ALA A 82 -0.32 -13.06 2.94
C ALA A 82 -0.64 -14.48 3.46
N PRO A 83 0.34 -15.25 3.97
CA PRO A 83 0.06 -16.49 4.66
C PRO A 83 -0.97 -16.23 5.77
N PRO A 84 -1.90 -17.16 6.04
CA PRO A 84 -2.78 -17.01 7.20
C PRO A 84 -1.90 -16.80 8.43
N GLU A 85 -2.19 -15.74 9.20
CA GLU A 85 -1.65 -15.58 10.55
C GLU A 85 -1.98 -16.89 11.27
N LYS A 86 -0.96 -17.61 11.74
CA LYS A 86 -1.18 -18.78 12.58
C LYS A 86 -1.75 -18.25 13.89
N ASP A 87 -3.04 -18.49 14.10
CA ASP A 87 -3.72 -18.36 15.39
C ASP A 87 -2.97 -19.14 16.49
#